data_AF-A0A2K0XY30-F1
#
_entry.id   AF-A0A2K0XY30-F1
#
_cell.length_a   1.000
_cell.length_b   1.000
_cell.length_c   1.000
_cell.angle_alpha   90.00
_cell.angle_beta   90.00
_cell.angle_gamma   90.00
#
_symmetry.space_group_name_H-M   'P 1'
#
loop_
_entity.id
_entity.type
_entity.pdbx_description
1 polymer ?
#
loop_
_entity_poly.entity_id
_entity_poly.type
_entity_poly.pdbx_seq_one_letter_code
_entity_poly.pdbx_strand_id
1 'polypeptide(L)'
;MADSGLRDAVQRAESGLVDADLGGGVIKQRVARTGQGRSGGYRTLILLRHGDRAIFAFGFAKSAQANISKADLALLRNAATEALEWNDEELDRLVASGTLVEIDDGNDGEG
;
A
#
# COMPACT_ATOMS: atom_id res chain seq x y z
N MET A 1 -12.93 1.71 1.44
CA MET A 1 -11.76 2.32 2.13
C MET A 1 -11.71 3.74 1.62
N ALA A 2 -11.45 4.74 2.46
CA ALA A 2 -11.36 6.13 2.00
C ALA A 2 -9.89 6.49 1.74
N ASP A 3 -9.65 7.35 0.75
CA ASP A 3 -8.30 7.76 0.33
C ASP A 3 -7.53 8.41 1.48
N SER A 4 -8.21 9.22 2.30
CA SER A 4 -7.62 9.79 3.52
C SER A 4 -7.08 8.73 4.49
N GLY A 5 -7.73 7.56 4.58
CA GLY A 5 -7.25 6.45 5.40
C GLY A 5 -6.03 5.74 4.80
N LEU A 6 -5.94 5.68 3.47
CA LEU A 6 -4.78 5.16 2.75
C LEU A 6 -3.57 6.07 2.96
N ARG A 7 -3.75 7.38 2.76
CA ARG A 7 -2.70 8.38 2.94
C ARG A 7 -2.16 8.38 4.37
N ASP A 8 -3.04 8.40 5.37
CA ASP A 8 -2.66 8.32 6.78
C ASP A 8 -1.86 7.03 7.09
N ALA A 9 -2.20 5.90 6.46
CA ALA A 9 -1.43 4.67 6.60
C ALA A 9 -0.01 4.78 6.02
N VAL A 10 0.14 5.40 4.84
CA VAL A 10 1.45 5.66 4.22
C VAL A 10 2.25 6.64 5.07
N GLN A 11 1.68 7.79 5.44
CA GLN A 11 2.37 8.82 6.22
C GLN A 11 2.92 8.27 7.54
N ARG A 12 2.17 7.39 8.21
CA ARG A 12 2.66 6.71 9.40
C ARG A 12 3.82 5.76 9.09
N ALA A 13 3.72 4.98 8.02
CA ALA A 13 4.79 4.07 7.64
C ALA A 13 6.08 4.85 7.31
N GLU A 14 5.96 5.95 6.59
CA GLU A 14 7.04 6.91 6.31
C GLU A 14 7.60 7.56 7.60
N SER A 15 6.77 7.73 8.63
CA SER A 15 7.22 8.23 9.94
C SER A 15 7.84 7.14 10.83
N GLY A 16 8.06 5.93 10.31
CA GLY A 16 8.57 4.77 11.06
C GLY A 16 7.53 4.08 11.95
N LEU A 17 6.27 4.52 11.92
CA LEU A 17 5.15 3.89 12.62
C LEU A 17 4.54 2.77 11.77
N VAL A 18 5.32 1.70 11.60
CA VAL A 18 4.94 0.50 10.83
C VAL A 18 4.37 -0.56 11.78
N ASP A 19 3.18 -1.09 11.50
CA ASP A 19 2.58 -2.14 12.33
C ASP A 19 3.36 -3.47 12.26
N ALA A 20 3.84 -3.86 11.08
CA ALA A 20 4.81 -4.93 10.90
C ALA A 20 5.60 -4.77 9.60
N ASP A 21 6.93 -4.81 9.70
CA ASP A 21 7.82 -4.91 8.53
C ASP A 21 8.00 -6.38 8.16
N LEU A 22 7.66 -6.73 6.92
CA LEU A 22 7.80 -8.08 6.39
C LEU A 22 9.07 -8.22 5.52
N GLY A 23 9.90 -7.18 5.42
CA GLY A 23 11.17 -7.13 4.71
C GLY A 23 11.04 -7.06 3.19
N GLY A 24 12.10 -6.62 2.52
CA GLY A 24 12.17 -6.53 1.05
C GLY A 24 11.19 -5.53 0.46
N GLY A 25 10.95 -4.41 1.16
CA GLY A 25 10.00 -3.39 0.73
C GLY A 25 8.53 -3.76 0.97
N VAL A 26 8.23 -4.83 1.72
CA VAL A 26 6.85 -5.23 2.03
C VAL A 26 6.54 -4.93 3.50
N ILE A 27 5.50 -4.14 3.74
CA ILE A 27 5.00 -3.87 5.09
C ILE A 27 3.53 -4.26 5.24
N LYS A 28 3.13 -4.48 6.48
CA LYS A 28 1.73 -4.62 6.88
C LYS A 28 1.35 -3.39 7.70
N GLN A 29 0.27 -2.73 7.31
CA GLN A 29 -0.17 -1.48 7.93
C GLN A 29 -1.69 -1.43 8.08
N ARG A 30 -2.17 -0.92 9.21
CA ARG A 30 -3.60 -0.70 9.44
C ARG A 30 -4.10 0.53 8.71
N VAL A 31 -5.23 0.39 8.04
CA VAL A 31 -5.98 1.49 7.43
C VAL A 31 -7.28 1.68 8.19
N ALA A 32 -7.55 2.92 8.62
CA ALA A 32 -8.79 3.24 9.32
C ALA A 32 -10.01 3.03 8.41
N ARG A 33 -11.15 2.66 9.01
CA ARG A 33 -12.42 2.52 8.29
C ARG A 33 -13.19 3.83 8.39
N THR A 34 -13.85 4.25 7.32
CA THR A 34 -14.68 5.46 7.33
C THR A 34 -15.69 5.41 8.47
N GLY A 35 -15.69 6.41 9.34
CA GLY A 35 -16.60 6.50 10.49
C GLY A 35 -16.28 5.58 11.68
N GLN A 36 -15.15 4.84 11.67
CA GLN A 36 -14.70 4.05 12.83
C GLN A 36 -13.22 4.30 13.14
N GLY A 37 -12.88 4.26 14.43
CA GLY A 37 -11.49 4.34 14.89
C GLY A 37 -10.62 3.18 14.36
N ARG A 38 -9.30 3.35 14.44
CA ARG A 38 -8.28 2.40 13.91
C ARG A 38 -8.42 0.96 14.40
N SER A 39 -9.03 0.75 15.57
CA SER A 39 -9.27 -0.58 16.15
C SER A 39 -10.22 -1.46 15.30
N GLY A 40 -11.08 -0.86 14.47
CA GLY A 40 -11.94 -1.55 13.50
C GLY A 40 -11.42 -1.55 12.06
N GLY A 41 -10.19 -1.08 11.84
CA GLY A 41 -9.58 -0.93 10.52
C GLY A 41 -9.14 -2.23 9.84
N TYR A 42 -8.76 -2.14 8.57
CA TYR A 42 -8.24 -3.27 7.79
C TYR A 42 -6.72 -3.33 7.90
N ARG A 43 -6.13 -4.52 7.93
CA ARG A 43 -4.68 -4.67 7.73
C ARG A 43 -4.43 -4.83 6.24
N THR A 44 -3.63 -3.93 5.68
CA THR A 44 -3.30 -3.92 4.26
C THR A 44 -1.82 -4.22 4.09
N LEU A 45 -1.47 -4.85 2.98
CA LEU A 45 -0.08 -5.00 2.54
C LEU A 45 0.28 -3.81 1.65
N ILE A 46 1.42 -3.21 1.94
CA ILE A 46 1.93 -2.07 1.20
C ILE A 46 3.35 -2.40 0.76
N LEU A 47 3.62 -2.21 -0.53
CA LEU A 47 4.96 -2.21 -1.08
C LEU A 47 5.49 -0.79 -0.89
N LEU A 48 6.52 -0.62 -0.07
CA LEU A 48 7.00 0.67 0.38
C LEU A 48 8.47 0.84 0.03
N ARG A 49 8.78 1.93 -0.67
CA ARG A 49 10.12 2.49 -0.73
C ARG A 49 10.07 3.86 -0.06
N HIS A 50 10.65 3.92 1.13
CA HIS A 50 10.67 5.10 1.97
C HIS A 50 11.19 6.33 1.22
N GLY A 51 10.45 7.43 1.29
CA GLY A 51 10.76 8.69 0.60
C GLY A 51 10.59 8.68 -0.93
N ASP A 52 10.07 7.60 -1.52
CA ASP A 52 9.83 7.48 -2.97
C ASP A 52 8.34 7.18 -3.21
N ARG A 53 7.87 5.99 -2.83
CA ARG A 53 6.51 5.54 -3.18
C ARG A 53 5.94 4.46 -2.28
N ALA A 54 4.61 4.38 -2.29
CA ALA A 54 3.83 3.34 -1.62
C ALA A 54 2.76 2.76 -2.56
N ILE A 55 2.77 1.43 -2.77
CA ILE A 55 1.81 0.72 -3.61
C ILE A 55 1.00 -0.24 -2.74
N PHE A 56 -0.32 -0.11 -2.75
CA PHE A 56 -1.21 -0.98 -1.98
C PHE A 56 -1.50 -2.28 -2.74
N ALA A 57 -1.18 -3.43 -2.14
CA ALA A 57 -1.43 -4.73 -2.74
C ALA A 57 -2.85 -5.26 -2.41
N PHE A 58 -3.86 -4.79 -3.15
CA PHE A 58 -5.25 -5.24 -3.05
C PHE A 58 -5.50 -6.52 -3.87
N GLY A 59 -5.08 -7.67 -3.36
CA GLY A 59 -5.30 -8.96 -4.03
C GLY A 59 -5.22 -10.19 -3.14
N PHE A 60 -4.74 -10.02 -1.90
CA PHE A 60 -4.65 -11.13 -0.97
C PHE A 60 -5.97 -11.32 -0.24
N ALA A 61 -6.52 -12.54 -0.32
CA ALA A 61 -7.66 -12.92 0.49
C ALA A 61 -7.38 -12.58 1.97
N LYS A 62 -8.41 -12.18 2.71
CA LYS A 62 -8.31 -11.77 4.13
C LYS A 62 -7.61 -12.82 5.01
N SER A 63 -7.74 -14.11 4.64
CA SER A 63 -7.03 -15.23 5.27
C SER A 63 -5.53 -15.27 4.95
N ALA A 64 -5.16 -15.02 3.68
CA ALA A 64 -3.77 -14.94 3.24
C ALA A 64 -3.04 -13.75 3.88
N GLN A 65 -3.73 -12.62 4.08
CA GLN A 65 -3.18 -11.49 4.83
C GLN A 65 -2.98 -11.82 6.32
N ALA A 66 -3.78 -12.71 6.91
CA ALA A 66 -3.63 -13.09 8.31
C ALA A 66 -2.46 -14.05 8.53
N ASN A 67 -2.32 -15.06 7.66
CA ASN A 67 -1.29 -16.09 7.69
C ASN A 67 -0.53 -16.10 6.36
N ILE A 68 0.48 -15.23 6.24
CA ILE A 68 1.33 -15.17 5.05
C ILE A 68 2.37 -16.30 5.15
N SER A 69 2.36 -17.22 4.20
CA SER A 69 3.37 -18.29 4.16
C SER A 69 4.73 -17.73 3.74
N LYS A 70 5.82 -18.47 3.99
CA LYS A 70 7.15 -18.07 3.50
C LYS A 70 7.22 -17.95 1.99
N ALA A 71 6.47 -18.78 1.26
CA ALA A 71 6.41 -18.77 -0.20
C ALA A 71 5.67 -17.52 -0.70
N ASP A 72 4.50 -17.20 -0.12
CA ASP A 72 3.74 -16.00 -0.48
C ASP A 72 4.52 -14.73 -0.15
N LEU A 73 5.25 -14.73 0.98
CA LEU A 73 6.11 -13.60 1.34
C LEU A 73 7.27 -13.42 0.34
N ALA A 74 7.86 -14.51 -0.15
CA ALA A 74 8.90 -14.42 -1.17
C ALA A 74 8.34 -13.85 -2.48
N LEU A 75 7.15 -14.28 -2.90
CA LEU A 75 6.48 -13.74 -4.08
C LEU A 75 6.17 -12.24 -3.91
N LEU A 76 5.67 -11.85 -2.73
CA LEU A 76 5.39 -10.45 -2.39
C LEU A 76 6.65 -9.58 -2.46
N ARG A 77 7.78 -10.07 -1.95
CA ARG A 77 9.06 -9.34 -2.00
C ARG A 77 9.58 -9.18 -3.42
N ASN A 78 9.45 -10.22 -4.25
CA ASN A 78 9.82 -10.12 -5.66
C ASN A 78 8.94 -9.09 -6.38
N ALA A 79 7.63 -9.14 -6.15
CA ALA A 79 6.71 -8.15 -6.69
C ALA A 79 7.02 -6.73 -6.17
N ALA A 80 7.46 -6.58 -4.91
CA ALA A 80 7.91 -5.29 -4.37
C ALA A 80 9.14 -4.76 -5.11
N THR A 81 10.14 -5.61 -5.34
CA THR A 81 11.35 -5.21 -6.08
C THR A 81 11.00 -4.67 -7.46
N GLU A 82 10.18 -5.40 -8.22
CA GLU A 82 9.77 -4.99 -9.57
C GLU A 82 8.89 -3.74 -9.55
N ALA A 83 7.84 -3.72 -8.72
CA ALA A 83 6.87 -2.63 -8.69
C ALA A 83 7.47 -1.31 -8.19
N LEU A 84 8.44 -1.38 -7.28
CA LEU A 84 9.13 -0.20 -6.76
C LEU A 84 10.20 0.34 -7.72
N GLU A 85 10.55 -0.40 -8.77
CA GLU A 85 11.50 0.03 -9.80
C GLU A 85 10.84 0.64 -11.04
N TRP A 86 9.51 0.58 -11.16
CA TRP A 86 8.80 1.19 -12.29
C TRP A 86 9.12 2.68 -12.41
N ASN A 87 9.41 3.15 -13.61
CA ASN A 87 9.53 4.59 -13.86
C ASN A 87 8.14 5.25 -13.99
N ASP A 88 8.12 6.56 -14.05
CA ASP A 88 6.88 7.34 -14.12
C ASP A 88 6.03 6.96 -15.35
N GLU A 89 6.66 6.72 -16.52
CA GLU A 89 5.96 6.31 -17.74
C GLU A 89 5.32 4.91 -17.62
N GLU A 90 5.93 4.01 -16.85
CA GLU A 90 5.37 2.70 -16.54
C GLU A 90 4.19 2.82 -15.56
N LEU A 91 4.32 3.64 -14.53
CA LEU A 91 3.24 3.91 -13.58
C LEU A 91 2.03 4.53 -14.30
N ASP A 92 2.25 5.54 -15.15
CA ASP A 92 1.20 6.18 -15.95
C ASP A 92 0.46 5.18 -16.83
N ARG A 93 1.20 4.27 -17.49
CA ARG A 93 0.60 3.19 -18.29
C ARG A 93 -0.21 2.22 -17.44
N LEU A 94 0.27 1.87 -16.25
CA LEU A 94 -0.43 0.98 -15.34
C LEU A 94 -1.69 1.63 -14.77
N VAL A 95 -1.68 2.93 -14.51
CA VAL A 95 -2.87 3.72 -14.13
C VAL A 95 -3.85 3.79 -15.30
N ALA A 96 -3.38 4.15 -16.51
CA ALA A 96 -4.22 4.25 -17.70
C ALA A 96 -4.88 2.91 -18.11
N SER A 97 -4.20 1.78 -17.86
CA SER A 97 -4.75 0.44 -18.09
C SER A 97 -5.73 -0.03 -17.00
N GLY A 98 -5.85 0.71 -15.90
CA GLY A 98 -6.65 0.34 -14.74
C GLY A 98 -6.01 -0.74 -13.85
N THR A 99 -4.74 -1.09 -14.09
CA THR A 99 -3.99 -2.02 -13.25
C THR A 99 -3.64 -1.40 -11.90
N LEU A 100 -3.27 -0.13 -11.92
CA LEU A 100 -3.10 0.70 -10.73
C LEU A 100 -4.23 1.73 -10.64
N VAL A 101 -4.55 2.10 -9.40
CA VAL A 101 -5.41 3.23 -9.11
C VAL A 101 -4.57 4.21 -8.33
N GLU A 102 -4.40 5.40 -8.90
CA GLU A 102 -3.74 6.50 -8.20
C GLU A 102 -4.62 6.94 -7.03
N ILE A 103 -3.99 7.11 -5.87
CA ILE A 103 -4.64 7.68 -4.70
C ILE A 103 -4.24 9.14 -4.68
N ASP A 104 -5.09 9.98 -5.26
CA ASP A 104 -4.94 11.43 -5.25
C ASP A 104 -4.73 11.91 -3.81
N ASP A 105 -4.08 13.04 -3.58
CA ASP A 105 -3.90 13.77 -2.32
C ASP A 105 -5.04 14.78 -2.04
N GLY A 106 -6.03 14.85 -2.93
CA GLY A 106 -7.22 15.68 -2.76
C GLY A 106 -6.92 17.16 -2.90
N ASN A 107 -5.92 17.51 -3.72
CA ASN A 107 -5.77 18.87 -4.19
C ASN A 107 -6.68 19.08 -5.41
N ASP A 108 -7.98 18.85 -5.22
CA ASP A 108 -9.01 19.54 -6.00
C ASP A 108 -8.95 21.02 -5.57
N GLY A 109 -7.92 21.71 -6.05
CA GLY A 109 -7.93 23.15 -6.10
C GLY A 109 -9.02 23.55 -7.08
N GLU A 110 -10.20 23.84 -6.55
CA GLU A 110 -11.18 24.70 -7.21
C GLU A 110 -10.43 25.92 -7.76
N GLY A 111 -10.40 26.04 -9.08
CA GLY A 111 -10.02 27.24 -9.82
C GLY A 111 -11.22 27.73 -10.61
#